data_AF-A0AA86R7A3-F1
#
_entry.id   AF-A0AA86R7A3-F1
#
_cell.length_a   1.000
_cell.length_b   1.000
_cell.length_c   1.000
_cell.angle_alpha   90.00
_cell.angle_beta   90.00
_cell.angle_gamma   90.00
#
_symmetry.space_group_name_H-M   'P 1'
#
loop_
_entity.id
_entity.type
_entity.pdbx_description
1 polymer ?
#
loop_
_entity_poly.entity_id
_entity_poly.type
_entity_poly.pdbx_seq_one_letter_code
_entity_poly.pdbx_strand_id
1 'polypeptide(L)'
;MTTNLEEMEKRAREVYAKLQGEVPEVFKNPDQFNKNVQKLDPTMDPHKLIYRTSNREYGNFNPTLIEMPTMFKGKGENFVKEQNYQIYRDSRMNCAMDKHRFIDKK
;
A
#
# COMPACT_ATOMS: atom_id res chain seq x y z
N MET A 1 24.42 -25.72 15.32
CA MET A 1 24.49 -24.24 15.46
C MET A 1 23.33 -23.49 14.79
N THR A 2 22.51 -24.15 13.95
CA THR A 2 21.38 -23.53 13.23
C THR A 2 20.13 -23.28 14.10
N THR A 3 19.91 -24.10 15.13
CA THR A 3 18.72 -24.05 16.00
C THR A 3 18.57 -22.72 16.75
N ASN A 4 19.68 -22.11 17.19
CA ASN A 4 19.65 -20.85 17.93
C ASN A 4 19.25 -19.65 17.05
N LEU A 5 19.62 -19.69 15.76
CA LEU A 5 19.31 -18.64 14.79
C LEU A 5 17.82 -18.66 14.42
N GLU A 6 17.27 -19.85 14.15
CA GLU A 6 15.85 -20.03 13.86
C GLU A 6 14.97 -19.61 15.05
N GLU A 7 15.37 -19.96 16.28
CA GLU A 7 14.64 -19.56 17.48
C GLU A 7 14.66 -18.04 17.70
N MET A 8 15.81 -17.40 17.47
CA MET A 8 15.93 -15.95 17.52
C MET A 8 15.06 -15.26 16.47
N GLU A 9 15.03 -15.79 15.24
CA GLU A 9 14.22 -15.25 14.17
C GLU A 9 12.73 -15.34 14.50
N LYS A 10 12.29 -16.46 15.07
CA LYS A 10 10.91 -16.64 15.53
C LYS A 10 10.54 -15.62 16.62
N ARG A 11 11.39 -15.44 17.64
CA ARG A 11 11.17 -14.44 18.69
C ARG A 11 11.14 -13.01 18.14
N ALA A 12 12.01 -12.69 17.19
CA ALA A 12 12.03 -11.37 16.53
C ALA A 12 10.72 -11.11 15.77
N ARG A 13 10.22 -12.11 15.03
CA ARG A 13 8.92 -12.03 14.34
C ARG A 13 7.76 -11.81 15.32
N GLU A 14 7.74 -12.52 16.44
CA GLU A 14 6.70 -12.38 17.46
C GLU A 14 6.68 -10.98 18.10
N VAL A 15 7.86 -10.39 18.34
CA VAL A 15 7.95 -9.02 18.88
C VAL A 15 7.55 -7.99 17.83
N TYR A 16 7.98 -8.14 16.58
CA TYR A 16 7.62 -7.23 15.49
C TYR A 16 6.11 -7.26 15.18
N ALA A 17 5.48 -8.43 15.22
CA ALA A 17 4.04 -8.57 15.04
C ALA A 17 3.24 -7.83 16.13
N LYS A 18 3.77 -7.73 17.36
CA LYS A 18 3.17 -6.95 18.45
C LYS A 18 3.39 -5.44 18.32
N LEU A 19 4.49 -5.04 17.69
CA LEU A 19 4.83 -3.63 17.44
C LEU A 19 4.11 -3.05 16.22
N GLN A 20 3.74 -3.88 15.25
CA GLN A 20 2.96 -3.44 14.09
C GLN A 20 1.58 -2.94 14.54
N GLY A 21 1.29 -1.68 14.23
CA GLY A 21 0.01 -1.04 14.52
C GLY A 21 -1.07 -1.34 13.47
N GLU A 22 -1.88 -0.33 13.16
CA GLU A 22 -2.83 -0.39 12.04
C GLU A 22 -2.09 -0.35 10.70
N VAL A 23 -1.74 -1.54 10.22
CA VAL A 23 -1.10 -1.77 8.91
C VAL A 23 -2.00 -2.72 8.11
N PRO A 24 -2.15 -2.52 6.78
CA PRO A 24 -2.89 -3.46 5.93
C PRO A 24 -2.40 -4.92 6.08
N GLU A 25 -3.31 -5.87 5.92
CA GLU A 25 -3.04 -7.31 6.11
C GLU A 25 -1.87 -7.83 5.28
N VAL A 26 -1.67 -7.26 4.09
CA VAL A 26 -0.58 -7.63 3.18
C VAL A 26 0.80 -7.44 3.84
N PHE A 27 0.96 -6.41 4.68
CA PHE A 27 2.21 -6.15 5.41
C PHE A 27 2.36 -6.98 6.69
N LYS A 28 1.28 -7.63 7.16
CA LYS A 28 1.33 -8.58 8.29
C LYS A 28 1.80 -9.95 7.83
N ASN A 29 1.52 -10.30 6.57
CA ASN A 29 1.87 -11.58 5.97
C ASN A 29 2.76 -11.34 4.73
N PRO A 30 4.07 -11.13 4.90
CA PRO A 30 4.96 -10.77 3.81
C PRO A 30 5.04 -11.85 2.71
N ASP A 31 4.72 -13.10 3.03
CA ASP A 31 4.59 -14.20 2.06
C ASP A 31 3.56 -13.90 0.95
N GLN A 32 2.59 -13.02 1.21
CA GLN A 32 1.57 -12.64 0.23
C GLN A 32 2.12 -11.74 -0.88
N PHE A 33 3.24 -11.04 -0.67
CA PHE A 33 3.84 -10.16 -1.69
C PHE A 33 4.48 -10.96 -2.83
N ASN A 34 4.95 -12.19 -2.57
CA ASN A 34 5.84 -12.88 -3.49
C ASN A 34 5.36 -14.28 -3.87
N LYS A 35 4.53 -14.35 -4.91
CA LYS A 35 4.14 -15.63 -5.52
C LYS A 35 5.15 -16.15 -6.55
N ASN A 36 6.07 -15.30 -7.03
CA ASN A 36 6.86 -15.57 -8.24
C ASN A 36 8.37 -15.31 -8.08
N VAL A 37 8.96 -15.41 -6.89
CA VAL A 37 10.43 -15.38 -6.78
C VAL A 37 10.98 -16.53 -7.60
N GLN A 38 11.60 -16.20 -8.72
CA GLN A 38 12.28 -17.15 -9.58
C GLN A 38 13.55 -17.59 -8.86
N LYS A 39 13.37 -18.55 -7.95
CA LYS A 39 14.48 -19.31 -7.37
C LYS A 39 15.31 -19.85 -8.54
N LEU A 40 16.63 -19.87 -8.34
CA LEU A 40 17.52 -20.51 -9.29
C LEU A 40 17.00 -21.92 -9.52
N ASP A 41 16.55 -22.22 -10.73
CA ASP A 41 16.19 -23.59 -11.06
C ASP A 41 17.51 -24.40 -11.05
N PRO A 42 17.65 -25.38 -10.15
CA PRO A 42 18.86 -26.19 -10.07
C PRO A 42 19.10 -27.03 -11.33
N THR A 43 18.08 -27.14 -12.21
CA THR A 43 18.16 -27.82 -13.52
C THR A 43 18.43 -26.87 -14.68
N MET A 44 18.61 -25.57 -14.41
CA MET A 44 18.86 -24.56 -15.43
C MET A 44 20.20 -24.78 -16.11
N ASP A 45 20.19 -24.80 -17.45
CA ASP A 45 21.37 -24.90 -18.30
C ASP A 45 22.48 -23.91 -17.85
N PRO A 46 23.70 -24.40 -17.55
CA PRO A 46 24.84 -23.58 -17.14
C PRO A 46 25.13 -22.41 -18.10
N HIS A 47 24.88 -22.57 -19.40
CA HIS A 47 25.08 -21.49 -20.36
C HIS A 47 24.15 -20.30 -20.12
N LYS A 48 22.93 -20.54 -19.61
CA LYS A 48 21.99 -19.47 -19.25
C LYS A 48 22.36 -18.76 -17.94
N LEU A 49 23.27 -19.32 -17.14
CA LEU A 49 23.79 -18.66 -15.93
C LEU A 49 24.81 -17.57 -16.28
N ILE A 50 25.52 -17.73 -17.41
CA ILE A 50 26.53 -16.78 -17.89
C ILE A 50 25.86 -15.48 -18.37
N TYR A 51 24.67 -15.57 -18.98
CA TYR A 51 23.91 -14.42 -19.49
C TYR A 51 22.94 -13.84 -18.45
N ARG A 52 23.45 -13.47 -17.27
CA ARG A 52 22.68 -12.77 -16.25
C ARG A 52 23.10 -11.32 -16.16
N THR A 53 22.10 -10.44 -16.11
CA THR A 53 22.31 -9.02 -15.87
C THR A 53 22.13 -8.72 -14.39
N SER A 54 22.80 -7.69 -13.89
CA SER A 54 22.63 -7.16 -12.53
C SER A 54 21.17 -6.79 -12.23
N ASN A 55 20.40 -6.37 -13.23
CA ASN A 55 18.97 -6.06 -13.08
C ASN A 55 18.13 -7.27 -12.63
N ARG A 56 18.62 -8.51 -12.79
CA ARG A 56 17.95 -9.72 -12.30
C ARG A 56 17.93 -9.80 -10.76
N GLU A 57 18.83 -9.11 -10.09
CA GLU A 57 18.88 -9.08 -8.61
C GLU A 57 17.72 -8.24 -8.05
N TYR A 58 17.27 -7.22 -8.79
CA TYR A 58 16.16 -6.38 -8.39
C TYR A 58 14.84 -7.16 -8.43
N GLY A 59 14.08 -7.14 -7.33
CA GLY A 59 12.80 -7.84 -7.20
C GLY A 59 12.92 -9.36 -6.97
N ASN A 60 14.14 -9.92 -6.99
CA ASN A 60 14.38 -11.34 -6.68
C ASN A 60 14.70 -11.55 -5.19
N PHE A 61 13.90 -10.93 -4.32
CA PHE A 61 14.08 -10.97 -2.87
C PHE A 61 12.75 -11.27 -2.18
N ASN A 62 12.76 -12.16 -1.18
CA ASN A 62 11.58 -12.46 -0.38
C ASN A 62 11.51 -11.54 0.84
N PRO A 63 10.53 -10.62 0.89
CA PRO A 63 10.38 -9.75 2.04
C PRO A 63 10.13 -10.55 3.32
N THR A 64 10.72 -10.10 4.41
CA THR A 64 10.52 -10.64 5.74
C THR A 64 9.71 -9.68 6.60
N LEU A 65 9.12 -10.17 7.70
CA LEU A 65 8.26 -9.35 8.56
C LEU A 65 9.02 -8.17 9.18
N ILE A 66 10.32 -8.31 9.39
CA ILE A 66 11.20 -7.29 9.99
C ILE A 66 11.37 -6.09 9.03
N GLU A 67 11.28 -6.31 7.73
CA GLU A 67 11.39 -5.27 6.71
C GLU A 67 10.07 -4.57 6.43
N MET A 68 8.96 -5.11 6.93
CA MET A 68 7.63 -4.51 6.79
C MET A 68 7.48 -3.32 7.74
N PRO A 69 6.82 -2.24 7.30
CA PRO A 69 6.65 -1.06 8.13
C PRO A 69 5.77 -1.34 9.35
N THR A 70 6.06 -0.67 10.47
CA THR A 70 5.24 -0.74 11.70
C THR A 70 4.01 0.16 11.64
N MET A 71 4.02 1.17 10.77
CA MET A 71 2.89 2.05 10.49
C MET A 71 2.81 2.33 8.99
N PHE A 72 1.62 2.28 8.42
CA PHE A 72 1.38 2.62 7.02
C PHE A 72 0.33 3.72 6.91
N LYS A 73 0.74 4.89 6.42
CA LYS A 73 -0.18 6.00 6.14
C LYS A 73 -0.49 6.04 4.65
N GLY A 74 -1.48 5.25 4.25
CA GLY A 74 -2.03 5.28 2.90
C GLY A 74 -2.85 6.55 2.65
N LYS A 75 -2.89 7.02 1.39
CA LYS A 75 -3.76 8.11 0.98
C LYS A 75 -5.13 7.55 0.55
N GLY A 76 -6.19 7.91 1.25
CA GLY A 76 -7.56 7.61 0.84
C GLY A 76 -8.08 8.67 -0.13
N GLU A 77 -8.20 8.33 -1.42
CA GLU A 77 -8.67 9.27 -2.46
C GLU A 77 -10.11 9.03 -2.92
N ASN A 78 -10.85 8.12 -2.27
CA ASN A 78 -12.15 7.65 -2.75
C ASN A 78 -13.14 8.79 -2.97
N PHE A 79 -13.30 9.68 -1.98
CA PHE A 79 -14.21 10.81 -2.05
C PHE A 79 -13.87 11.79 -3.19
N VAL A 80 -12.58 12.10 -3.36
CA VAL A 80 -12.12 13.02 -4.41
C VAL A 80 -12.32 12.41 -5.80
N LYS A 81 -12.10 11.10 -5.95
CA LYS A 81 -12.36 10.38 -7.19
C LYS A 81 -13.85 10.38 -7.54
N GLU A 82 -14.74 10.22 -6.57
CA GLU A 82 -16.19 10.29 -6.80
C GLU A 82 -16.67 11.69 -7.22
N GLN A 83 -16.07 12.75 -6.67
CA GLN A 83 -16.44 14.13 -7.00
C GLN A 83 -15.90 14.62 -8.35
N ASN A 84 -14.69 14.19 -8.75
CA ASN A 84 -13.99 14.76 -9.91
C ASN A 84 -14.63 14.43 -11.26
N TYR A 85 -15.55 13.46 -11.34
CA TYR A 85 -16.27 13.14 -12.58
C TYR A 85 -17.52 14.00 -12.81
N GLN A 86 -17.82 14.94 -11.91
CA GLN A 86 -19.03 15.75 -11.99
C GLN A 86 -18.71 17.18 -12.47
N ILE A 87 -19.21 17.53 -13.65
CA ILE A 87 -19.26 18.94 -14.09
C ILE A 87 -20.42 19.59 -13.36
N TYR A 88 -20.13 20.42 -12.35
CA TYR A 88 -21.17 21.19 -11.67
C TYR A 88 -21.77 22.21 -12.63
N ARG A 89 -23.03 22.01 -13.01
CA ARG A 89 -23.82 22.97 -13.78
C ARG A 89 -24.87 23.57 -12.86
N ASP A 90 -24.86 24.89 -12.73
CA ASP A 90 -25.97 25.60 -12.11
C ASP A 90 -26.99 25.96 -13.20
N SER A 91 -28.22 25.47 -13.05
CA SER A 91 -29.36 25.80 -13.93
C SER A 91 -30.55 26.31 -13.13
N ARG A 92 -30.30 26.78 -11.89
CA ARG A 92 -31.34 27.27 -10.99
C ARG A 92 -31.53 28.76 -11.22
N MET A 93 -32.78 29.22 -11.10
CA MET A 93 -33.09 30.65 -11.08
C MET A 93 -32.86 31.21 -9.67
N ASN A 94 -32.33 32.42 -9.58
CA ASN A 94 -32.18 33.12 -8.31
C ASN A 94 -33.55 33.51 -7.75
N CYS A 95 -34.06 32.73 -6.80
CA CYS A 95 -35.30 33.02 -6.06
C CYS A 95 -35.05 33.70 -4.70
N ALA A 96 -33.86 34.28 -4.49
CA ALA A 96 -33.56 34.97 -3.25
C ALA A 96 -34.46 36.21 -3.11
N MET A 97 -35.29 36.23 -2.07
CA MET A 97 -36.11 37.39 -1.70
C MET A 97 -35.19 38.54 -1.29
N ASP A 98 -35.40 39.73 -1.87
CA ASP A 98 -34.65 40.94 -1.54
C ASP A 98 -34.93 41.35 -0.08
N LYS A 99 -33.89 41.26 0.75
CA LYS A 99 -33.97 41.48 2.20
C LYS A 99 -34.00 42.95 2.59
N HIS A 100 -33.76 43.88 1.66
CA HIS A 100 -33.67 45.32 1.96
C HIS A 100 -34.86 46.13 1.44
N ARG A 101 -35.91 45.48 0.92
CA ARG A 101 -37.11 46.17 0.47
C ARG A 101 -38.05 46.46 1.65
N PHE A 102 -37.72 47.49 2.42
CA PHE A 102 -38.66 48.10 3.36
C PHE A 102 -39.81 48.72 2.54
N ILE A 103 -41.02 48.19 2.68
CA ILE A 103 -42.23 48.82 2.16
C ILE A 103 -42.66 49.84 3.22
N ASP A 104 -42.21 51.08 3.08
CA ASP A 104 -42.76 52.21 3.85
C ASP A 104 -44.25 52.34 3.49
N LYS A 105 -45.12 51.91 4.41
CA LYS A 105 -46.55 52.20 4.33
C LYS A 105 -46.83 53.47 5.15
N LYS A 106 -47.16 54.55 4.44
CA LYS A 106 -47.84 55.74 4.98
C LYS A 106 -49.27 55.40 5.42
#